data_AF-A0A0F9BNJ4-F1
#
_entry.id   AF-A0A0F9BNJ4-F1
#
_cell.length_a   1.000
_cell.length_b   1.000
_cell.length_c   1.000
_cell.angle_alpha   90.00
_cell.angle_beta   90.00
_cell.angle_gamma   90.00
#
_symmetry.space_group_name_H-M   'P 1'
#
loop_
_entity.id
_entity.type
_entity.pdbx_description
1 polymer ?
#
loop_
_entity_poly.entity_id
_entity_poly.type
_entity_poly.pdbx_seq_one_letter_code
_entity_poly.pdbx_strand_id
1 'polypeptide(L)'
;MAKVKCHVCGKEIIGGAKIQEFSWKETTTMFVFCSEQHREKWKVAHKKEEEKVDKEKVAKEKADKEKAGKEKADKEKAGKEKIAKEKADKEKIAKEKADKEKVAKEKADKEKVAKEKAGKEKKAEKKKKE
;
A
#
# COMPACT_ATOMS: atom_id res chain seq x y z
N MET A 1 -16.68 -3.17 -59.79
CA MET A 1 -16.90 -1.92 -59.03
C MET A 1 -17.01 -2.29 -57.55
N ALA A 2 -16.19 -1.69 -56.67
CA ALA A 2 -16.29 -1.97 -55.24
C ALA A 2 -17.59 -1.34 -54.69
N LYS A 3 -18.46 -2.16 -54.09
CA LYS A 3 -19.65 -1.68 -53.39
C LYS A 3 -19.24 -1.31 -51.96
N VAL A 4 -19.39 -0.04 -51.59
CA VAL A 4 -19.07 0.42 -50.22
C VAL A 4 -20.37 0.85 -49.55
N LYS A 5 -20.55 0.51 -48.27
CA LYS A 5 -21.74 0.88 -47.50
C LYS A 5 -21.47 2.12 -46.65
N CYS A 6 -22.46 3.00 -46.55
CA CYS A 6 -22.41 4.10 -45.60
C CYS A 6 -22.38 3.57 -44.16
N HIS A 7 -21.44 4.04 -43.34
CA HIS A 7 -21.32 3.61 -41.94
C HIS A 7 -22.51 4.03 -41.06
N VAL A 8 -23.24 5.08 -41.44
CA VAL A 8 -24.36 5.61 -40.64
C VAL A 8 -25.70 5.02 -41.05
N CYS A 9 -26.01 4.94 -42.34
CA CYS A 9 -27.32 4.46 -42.81
C CYS A 9 -27.28 3.12 -43.56
N GLY A 10 -26.10 2.53 -43.76
CA GLY A 10 -25.93 1.24 -44.44
C GLY A 10 -26.15 1.25 -45.95
N LYS A 11 -26.53 2.39 -46.56
CA LYS A 11 -26.83 2.50 -47.99
C LYS A 11 -25.60 2.17 -48.84
N GLU A 12 -25.79 1.34 -49.86
CA GLU A 12 -24.74 1.01 -50.82
C GLU A 12 -24.44 2.20 -51.73
N ILE A 13 -23.16 2.54 -51.85
CA ILE A 13 -22.63 3.63 -52.66
C ILE A 13 -21.94 2.98 -53.86
N ILE A 14 -22.47 3.23 -55.06
CA ILE A 14 -21.97 2.67 -56.31
C ILE A 14 -21.08 3.72 -56.99
N GLY A 15 -19.76 3.56 -56.88
CA GLY A 15 -18.77 4.24 -57.72
C GLY A 15 -18.41 5.69 -57.39
N GLY A 16 -17.11 5.98 -57.28
CA GLY A 16 -16.50 7.30 -57.51
C GLY A 16 -16.73 8.43 -56.51
N ALA A 17 -17.47 8.22 -55.42
CA ALA A 17 -17.78 9.30 -54.48
C ALA A 17 -16.60 9.63 -53.55
N LYS A 18 -15.79 10.61 -53.98
CA LYS A 18 -14.84 11.40 -53.18
C LYS A 18 -15.51 11.94 -51.93
N ILE A 19 -15.36 11.27 -50.79
CA ILE A 19 -15.21 11.97 -49.51
C ILE A 19 -14.27 11.16 -48.60
N GLN A 20 -13.01 11.06 -49.00
CA GLN A 20 -11.92 10.59 -48.13
C GLN A 20 -11.59 11.72 -47.15
N GLU A 21 -11.99 11.60 -45.89
CA GLU A 21 -11.24 12.25 -44.81
C GLU A 21 -10.38 11.20 -44.14
N PHE A 22 -9.09 11.47 -44.19
CA PHE A 22 -8.01 10.68 -43.62
C PHE A 22 -7.89 11.05 -42.14
N SER A 23 -8.36 10.18 -41.23
CA SER A 23 -8.27 10.37 -39.78
C SER A 23 -6.97 9.75 -39.25
N TRP A 24 -6.04 10.58 -38.75
CA TRP A 24 -4.68 10.19 -38.34
C TRP A 24 -4.56 9.34 -37.06
N LYS A 25 -5.65 8.90 -36.41
CA LYS A 25 -5.58 8.07 -35.20
C LYS A 25 -5.80 6.57 -35.42
N GLU A 26 -6.42 6.17 -36.53
CA GLU A 26 -6.71 4.76 -36.83
C GLU A 26 -6.39 4.47 -38.30
N THR A 27 -5.13 4.18 -38.58
CA THR A 27 -4.57 4.03 -39.95
C THR A 27 -5.10 2.82 -40.74
N THR A 28 -6.10 2.07 -40.25
CA THR A 28 -6.61 0.86 -40.92
C THR A 28 -8.11 0.86 -41.18
N THR A 29 -8.91 1.67 -40.48
CA THR A 29 -10.38 1.62 -40.62
C THR A 29 -10.90 2.81 -41.41
N MET A 30 -11.23 2.59 -42.68
CA MET A 30 -11.74 3.61 -43.58
C MET A 30 -13.27 3.68 -43.49
N PHE A 31 -13.81 4.69 -42.80
CA PHE A 31 -15.25 4.94 -42.74
C PHE A 31 -15.73 5.73 -43.96
N VAL A 32 -16.77 5.22 -44.62
CA VAL A 32 -17.36 5.86 -45.82
C VAL A 32 -18.77 6.33 -45.52
N PHE A 33 -19.10 7.55 -45.98
CA PHE A 33 -20.36 8.21 -45.70
C PHE A 33 -21.05 8.64 -47.01
N CYS A 34 -22.37 8.43 -47.11
CA CYS A 34 -23.12 8.80 -48.31
C CYS A 34 -23.54 10.28 -48.36
N SER A 35 -23.34 11.02 -47.26
CA SER A 35 -23.64 12.45 -47.17
C SER A 35 -22.78 13.11 -46.10
N GLU A 36 -22.55 14.42 -46.23
CA GLU A 36 -21.88 15.25 -45.21
C GLU A 36 -22.65 15.21 -43.88
N GLN A 37 -23.98 15.16 -43.91
CA GLN A 37 -24.80 15.04 -42.70
C GLN A 37 -24.51 13.76 -41.91
N HIS A 38 -24.26 12.64 -42.61
CA HIS A 38 -23.91 11.39 -41.94
C HIS A 38 -22.49 11.42 -41.37
N ARG A 39 -21.54 12.03 -42.08
CA ARG A 39 -20.18 12.27 -41.58
C ARG A 39 -20.21 13.11 -40.29
N GLU A 40 -20.90 14.24 -40.29
CA GLU A 40 -20.97 15.13 -39.13
C GLU A 40 -21.67 14.46 -37.95
N LYS A 41 -22.75 13.71 -38.19
CA LYS A 41 -23.42 12.90 -37.16
C LYS A 41 -22.47 11.88 -36.53
N TRP A 42 -21.65 11.21 -37.35
CA TRP A 42 -20.65 10.26 -36.87
C TRP A 42 -19.54 10.97 -36.08
N LYS A 43 -19.01 12.10 -36.56
CA LYS A 43 -17.97 12.88 -35.84
C LYS A 43 -18.44 13.32 -34.45
N VAL A 44 -19.69 13.80 -34.33
CA VAL A 44 -20.26 14.22 -33.04
C VAL A 44 -20.42 13.02 -32.10
N ALA A 45 -20.92 11.89 -32.60
CA ALA A 45 -21.05 10.67 -31.81
C ALA A 45 -19.68 10.13 -31.36
N HIS A 46 -18.71 10.08 -32.26
CA HIS A 46 -17.34 9.63 -31.99
C HIS A 46 -16.64 10.52 -30.97
N LYS A 47 -16.72 11.84 -31.13
CA LYS A 47 -16.15 12.80 -30.17
C LYS A 47 -16.76 12.64 -28.78
N LYS A 48 -18.07 12.36 -28.70
CA LYS A 48 -18.77 12.12 -27.44
C LYS A 48 -18.36 10.81 -26.79
N GLU A 49 -18.09 9.77 -27.57
CA GLU A 49 -17.52 8.51 -27.07
C GLU A 49 -16.07 8.71 -26.58
N GLU A 50 -15.23 9.39 -27.34
CA GLU A 50 -13.86 9.71 -26.93
C GLU A 50 -13.83 10.50 -25.61
N GLU A 51 -14.69 11.50 -25.45
CA GLU A 51 -14.78 12.27 -24.19
C GLU A 51 -15.23 11.42 -23.00
N LYS A 52 -16.15 10.47 -23.21
CA LYS A 52 -16.57 9.52 -22.17
C LYS A 52 -15.44 8.59 -21.77
N VAL A 53 -14.73 8.04 -22.75
CA VAL A 53 -13.58 7.15 -22.52
C VAL A 53 -12.48 7.89 -21.78
N ASP A 54 -12.19 9.14 -22.13
CA ASP A 54 -11.19 9.96 -21.44
C ASP A 54 -11.60 10.26 -19.98
N LYS A 55 -12.87 10.67 -19.76
CA LYS A 55 -13.42 10.88 -18.41
C LYS A 55 -13.37 9.62 -17.55
N GLU A 56 -13.69 8.46 -18.12
CA GLU A 56 -13.64 7.18 -17.41
C GLU A 56 -12.20 6.81 -17.02
N LYS A 57 -11.23 6.99 -17.93
CA LYS A 57 -9.81 6.76 -17.65
C LYS A 57 -9.31 7.66 -16.51
N VAL A 58 -9.64 8.95 -16.55
CA VAL A 58 -9.28 9.90 -15.48
C VAL A 58 -9.92 9.51 -14.14
N ALA A 59 -11.19 9.10 -14.14
CA ALA A 59 -11.87 8.66 -12.92
C ALA A 59 -11.23 7.39 -12.34
N LYS A 60 -10.89 6.41 -13.18
CA LYS A 60 -10.22 5.17 -12.78
C LYS A 60 -8.83 5.43 -12.20
N GLU A 61 -8.04 6.30 -12.82
CA GLU A 61 -6.70 6.66 -12.33
C GLU A 61 -6.76 7.34 -10.95
N LYS A 62 -7.71 8.28 -10.76
CA LYS A 62 -7.91 8.92 -9.46
C LYS A 62 -8.29 7.92 -8.37
N ALA A 63 -9.20 6.99 -8.67
CA ALA A 63 -9.61 5.96 -7.72
C ALA A 63 -8.47 5.00 -7.34
N ASP A 64 -7.61 4.64 -8.30
CA ASP A 64 -6.44 3.79 -8.04
C ASP A 64 -5.41 4.50 -7.14
N LYS A 65 -5.11 5.78 -7.45
CA LYS A 65 -4.19 6.61 -6.66
C LYS A 65 -4.67 6.79 -5.22
N GLU A 66 -5.98 6.97 -5.01
CA GLU A 66 -6.55 7.08 -3.66
C GLU A 66 -6.41 5.78 -2.86
N LYS A 67 -6.71 4.62 -3.50
CA LYS A 67 -6.54 3.30 -2.88
C LYS A 67 -5.09 3.03 -2.49
N ALA A 68 -4.15 3.31 -3.38
CA ALA A 68 -2.72 3.17 -3.11
C ALA A 68 -2.25 4.09 -1.96
N GLY A 69 -2.78 5.31 -1.88
CA GLY A 69 -2.51 6.22 -0.77
C GLY A 69 -3.00 5.69 0.58
N LYS A 70 -4.23 5.16 0.61
CA LYS A 70 -4.83 4.60 1.83
C LYS A 70 -4.09 3.35 2.32
N GLU A 71 -3.70 2.46 1.42
CA GLU A 71 -2.95 1.24 1.76
C GLU A 71 -1.56 1.55 2.33
N LYS A 72 -0.84 2.52 1.75
CA LYS A 72 0.46 2.96 2.29
C LYS A 72 0.35 3.53 3.69
N ALA A 73 -0.68 4.34 3.94
CA ALA A 73 -0.92 4.93 5.26
C ALA A 73 -1.25 3.86 6.32
N ASP A 74 -2.03 2.84 5.96
CA ASP A 74 -2.37 1.73 6.86
C ASP A 74 -1.12 0.89 7.21
N LYS A 75 -0.32 0.53 6.19
CA LYS A 75 0.93 -0.22 6.37
C LYS A 75 1.94 0.53 7.25
N GLU A 76 2.05 1.85 7.10
CA GLU A 76 2.94 2.66 7.94
C GLU A 76 2.47 2.69 9.41
N LYS A 77 1.16 2.85 9.66
CA LYS A 77 0.60 2.81 11.03
C LYS A 77 0.83 1.46 11.70
N ALA A 78 0.55 0.36 11.01
CA ALA A 78 0.79 -0.99 11.51
C ALA A 78 2.29 -1.23 11.81
N GLY A 79 3.19 -0.70 10.97
CA GLY A 79 4.64 -0.77 11.21
C GLY A 79 5.08 -0.03 12.48
N LYS A 80 4.60 1.21 12.67
CA LYS A 80 4.92 2.01 13.87
C LYS A 80 4.40 1.37 15.15
N GLU A 81 3.19 0.81 15.12
CA GLU A 81 2.60 0.15 16.29
C GLU A 81 3.40 -1.11 16.71
N LYS A 82 3.82 -1.94 15.74
CA LYS A 82 4.66 -3.11 16.01
C LYS A 82 6.00 -2.73 16.66
N ILE A 83 6.65 -1.69 16.15
CA ILE A 83 7.93 -1.21 16.70
C ILE A 83 7.74 -0.68 18.13
N ALA A 84 6.65 0.06 18.38
CA ALA A 84 6.35 0.57 19.72
C ALA A 84 6.09 -0.57 20.71
N LYS A 85 5.32 -1.60 20.30
CA LYS A 85 5.04 -2.77 21.13
C LYS A 85 6.30 -3.59 21.42
N GLU A 86 7.18 -3.79 20.44
CA GLU A 86 8.44 -4.50 20.63
C GLU A 86 9.39 -3.77 21.60
N LYS A 87 9.47 -2.43 21.49
CA LYS A 87 10.28 -1.62 22.43
C LYS A 87 9.76 -1.72 23.86
N ALA A 88 8.44 -1.62 24.05
CA ALA A 88 7.82 -1.74 25.36
C ALA A 88 8.05 -3.13 25.97
N ASP A 89 8.01 -4.19 25.16
CA ASP A 89 8.25 -5.56 25.63
C ASP A 89 9.72 -5.77 26.04
N LYS A 90 10.67 -5.31 25.23
CA LYS A 90 12.11 -5.34 25.56
C LYS A 90 12.43 -4.58 26.85
N GLU A 91 11.81 -3.42 27.05
CA GLU A 91 12.01 -2.63 28.28
C GLU A 91 11.48 -3.36 29.51
N LYS A 92 10.29 -3.98 29.42
CA LYS A 92 9.72 -4.78 30.52
C LYS A 92 10.63 -5.96 30.89
N ILE A 93 11.11 -6.71 29.90
CA ILE A 93 12.02 -7.84 30.12
C ILE A 93 13.33 -7.36 30.77
N ALA A 94 13.89 -6.24 30.31
CA ALA A 94 15.11 -5.67 30.89
C ALA A 94 14.90 -5.27 32.36
N LYS A 95 13.77 -4.62 32.67
CA LYS A 95 13.43 -4.21 34.04
C LYS A 95 13.23 -5.41 34.95
N GLU A 96 12.55 -6.46 34.49
CA GLU A 96 12.34 -7.69 35.26
C GLU A 96 13.65 -8.43 35.54
N LYS A 97 14.57 -8.49 34.57
CA LYS A 97 15.91 -9.07 34.78
C LYS A 97 16.72 -8.29 35.81
N ALA A 98 16.72 -6.96 35.72
CA ALA A 98 17.43 -6.12 36.68
C ALA A 98 16.87 -6.27 38.10
N ASP A 99 15.55 -6.41 38.26
CA ASP A 99 14.92 -6.63 39.56
C ASP A 99 15.30 -7.99 40.16
N LYS A 100 15.23 -9.06 39.35
CA LYS A 100 15.66 -10.41 39.75
C LYS A 100 17.13 -10.44 40.19
N GLU A 101 18.01 -9.74 39.48
CA GLU A 101 19.43 -9.66 39.85
C GLU A 101 19.65 -8.93 41.18
N LYS A 102 18.93 -7.82 41.41
CA LYS A 102 19.00 -7.08 42.69
C LYS A 102 18.56 -7.95 43.86
N VAL A 103 17.43 -8.66 43.71
CA VAL A 103 16.92 -9.57 44.75
C VAL A 103 17.93 -10.70 45.03
N ALA A 104 18.54 -11.28 43.99
CA ALA A 104 19.55 -12.31 44.15
C ALA A 104 20.80 -11.80 44.89
N LYS A 105 21.27 -10.60 44.53
CA LYS A 105 22.43 -9.95 45.18
C LYS A 105 22.16 -9.63 46.65
N GLU A 106 20.97 -9.12 46.98
CA GLU A 106 20.60 -8.82 48.36
C GLU A 106 20.51 -10.10 49.22
N LYS A 107 19.95 -11.19 48.67
CA LYS A 107 19.93 -12.49 49.37
C LYS A 107 21.34 -13.02 49.63
N ALA A 108 22.23 -12.94 48.64
CA ALA A 108 23.61 -13.38 48.79
C ALA A 108 24.38 -12.55 49.83
N ASP A 109 24.13 -11.24 49.90
CA ASP A 109 24.75 -10.36 50.89
C ASP A 109 24.28 -10.66 52.31
N LYS A 110 22.96 -10.82 52.51
CA LYS A 110 22.37 -11.24 53.79
C LYS A 110 22.94 -12.57 54.28
N GLU A 111 23.12 -13.56 53.39
CA GLU A 111 23.70 -14.85 53.76
C GLU A 111 25.16 -14.72 54.19
N LYS A 112 25.97 -13.91 53.49
CA LYS A 112 27.37 -13.66 53.87
C LYS A 112 27.48 -13.01 55.24
N VAL A 113 26.67 -11.97 55.50
CA VAL A 113 26.64 -11.28 56.80
C VAL A 113 26.24 -12.23 57.93
N ALA A 114 25.24 -13.09 57.71
CA ALA A 114 24.83 -14.10 58.69
C ALA A 114 25.95 -15.12 58.98
N LYS A 115 26.64 -15.60 57.94
CA LYS A 115 27.75 -16.55 58.07
C LYS A 115 28.95 -15.94 58.79
N GLU A 116 29.25 -14.66 58.54
CA GLU A 116 30.35 -13.96 59.22
C GLU A 116 30.06 -13.73 60.71
N LYS A 117 28.82 -13.34 61.07
CA LYS A 117 28.40 -13.19 62.47
C LYS A 117 28.50 -14.52 63.22
N ALA A 118 27.97 -15.60 62.64
CA ALA A 118 28.07 -16.94 63.24
C ALA A 118 29.53 -17.39 63.40
N GLY A 119 30.42 -17.05 62.46
CA GLY A 119 31.85 -17.33 62.56
C GLY A 119 32.53 -16.55 63.69
N LYS A 120 32.18 -15.26 63.88
CA LYS A 120 32.70 -14.44 64.99
C LYS A 120 32.22 -14.92 66.35
N GLU A 121 30.94 -15.28 66.49
CA GLU A 121 30.42 -15.84 67.75
C GLU A 121 31.10 -17.16 68.11
N LYS A 122 31.28 -18.08 67.14
CA LYS A 122 32.01 -19.33 67.39
C LYS A 122 33.47 -19.09 67.78
N LYS A 123 34.16 -18.13 67.16
CA LYS A 123 35.53 -17.74 67.56
C LYS A 123 35.56 -17.14 68.97
N ALA A 124 34.58 -16.29 69.32
CA ALA A 124 34.50 -15.69 70.64
C ALA A 124 34.19 -16.72 71.74
N GLU A 125 33.29 -17.67 71.48
CA GLU A 125 32.99 -18.77 72.39
C GLU A 125 34.20 -19.68 72.60
N LYS A 126 34.92 -20.01 71.52
CA LYS A 126 36.14 -20.84 71.62
C LYS A 126 37.25 -20.16 72.42
N LYS A 127 37.37 -18.83 72.33
CA LYS A 127 38.36 -18.03 73.09
C LYS A 127 37.98 -17.80 74.56
N LYS A 128 36.72 -18.02 74.94
CA LYS A 128 36.23 -17.99 76.33
C LYS A 128 36.37 -19.33 77.05
N LYS A 129 36.56 -20.42 76.30
CA LYS A 129 36.71 -21.79 76.82
C LYS A 129 38.18 -22.24 76.95
N GLU A 130 39.12 -21.39 76.55
CA GLU A 130 40.57 -21.61 76.64
C GLU A 130 41.15 -20.82 77.83
#